data_AF-A0A6L2PH33-F1
#
_entry.id   AF-A0A6L2PH33-F1
#
_cell.length_a   1.000
_cell.length_b   1.000
_cell.length_c   1.000
_cell.angle_alpha   90.00
_cell.angle_beta   90.00
_cell.angle_gamma   90.00
#
_symmetry.space_group_name_H-M   'P 1'
#
loop_
_entity.id
_entity.type
_entity.pdbx_description
1 polymer ?
#
loop_
_entity_poly.entity_id
_entity_poly.type
_entity_poly.pdbx_seq_one_letter_code
_entity_poly.pdbx_strand_id
1 'polypeptide(L)'
;MDLLATSPHTIDFTDQIYRVEFSPYEYSQNLICIALANKIAVGNVKFQEEDDDLEDELEFQLLREFHHETRVSALAWSPETSLSVLPKCVSFASAGADYKVQLFTSDLVSSHTLQMNHEDQNYIFSESVENETLACTAAMHRVVC
;
A
#
# COMPACT_ATOMS: atom_id res chain seq x y z
N MET A 1 21.21 30.69 7.38
CA MET A 1 21.49 29.33 6.91
C MET A 1 20.14 28.70 6.71
N ASP A 2 19.58 28.83 5.51
CA ASP A 2 18.32 28.17 5.17
C ASP A 2 18.65 26.69 4.92
N LEU A 3 18.10 25.83 5.77
CA LEU A 3 18.15 24.40 5.60
C LEU A 3 17.33 24.07 4.35
N LEU A 4 18.02 23.73 3.26
CA LEU A 4 17.55 23.09 2.02
C LEU A 4 16.01 23.09 1.86
N ALA A 5 15.47 24.15 1.26
CA ALA A 5 14.09 24.13 0.78
C ALA A 5 14.03 23.19 -0.42
N THR A 6 13.82 21.89 -0.17
CA THR A 6 13.50 20.93 -1.23
C THR A 6 12.07 21.21 -1.70
N SER A 7 11.91 21.40 -3.01
CA SER A 7 10.58 21.51 -3.60
C SER A 7 9.83 20.19 -3.37
N PRO A 8 8.57 20.20 -2.91
CA PRO A 8 7.81 18.97 -2.79
C PRO A 8 7.60 18.35 -4.17
N HIS A 9 7.80 17.04 -4.29
CA HIS A 9 7.32 16.27 -5.44
C HIS A 9 5.82 16.02 -5.29
N THR A 10 5.09 16.10 -6.40
CA THR A 10 3.64 15.97 -6.43
C THR A 10 3.21 14.97 -7.50
N ILE A 11 2.28 14.10 -7.14
CA ILE A 11 1.60 13.17 -8.05
C ILE A 11 0.12 13.54 -8.03
N ASP A 12 -0.42 13.89 -9.18
CA ASP A 12 -1.81 14.33 -9.29
C ASP A 12 -2.77 13.14 -9.48
N PHE A 13 -3.88 13.17 -8.76
CA PHE A 13 -4.99 12.23 -8.90
C PHE A 13 -6.28 12.99 -9.20
N THR A 14 -7.12 12.45 -10.09
CA THR A 14 -8.43 13.05 -10.41
C THR A 14 -9.45 12.85 -9.30
N ASP A 15 -9.30 11.78 -8.52
CA ASP A 15 -10.23 11.37 -7.48
C ASP A 15 -9.72 11.79 -6.09
N GLN A 16 -10.64 11.98 -5.15
CA GLN A 16 -10.28 12.28 -3.75
C GLN A 16 -9.47 11.13 -3.14
N ILE A 17 -8.31 11.47 -2.59
CA ILE A 17 -7.47 10.56 -1.80
C ILE A 17 -7.98 10.51 -0.35
N TYR A 18 -8.28 9.30 0.13
CA TYR A 18 -8.70 9.06 1.52
C TYR A 18 -7.55 8.58 2.40
N ARG A 19 -6.69 7.70 1.89
CA ARG A 19 -5.53 7.15 2.60
C ARG A 19 -4.38 6.92 1.65
N VAL A 20 -3.17 7.03 2.18
CA VAL A 20 -1.93 6.71 1.48
C VAL A 20 -1.03 5.97 2.46
N GLU A 21 -0.41 4.88 2.04
CA GLU A 21 0.51 4.10 2.88
C GLU A 21 1.68 3.58 2.02
N PHE A 22 2.92 3.96 2.36
CA PHE A 22 4.10 3.30 1.80
C PHE A 22 4.30 1.92 2.42
N SER A 23 4.89 1.00 1.69
CA SER A 23 5.30 -0.27 2.28
C SER A 23 6.39 -0.03 3.34
N PRO A 24 6.26 -0.60 4.55
CA PRO A 24 7.30 -0.51 5.57
C PRO A 24 8.43 -1.52 5.34
N TYR A 25 8.33 -2.40 4.33
CA TYR A 25 9.26 -3.51 4.13
C TYR A 25 10.40 -3.15 3.18
N GLU A 26 11.63 -3.52 3.55
CA GLU A 26 12.87 -3.21 2.81
C GLU A 26 12.77 -3.54 1.30
N TYR A 27 12.23 -4.71 0.94
CA TYR A 27 12.14 -5.18 -0.45
C TYR A 27 10.95 -4.62 -1.24
N SER A 28 10.13 -3.77 -0.63
CA SER A 28 9.00 -3.12 -1.30
C SER A 28 8.76 -1.68 -0.85
N GLN A 29 9.72 -1.04 -0.19
CA GLN A 29 9.60 0.30 0.41
C GLN A 29 9.21 1.40 -0.59
N ASN A 30 9.51 1.18 -1.87
CA ASN A 30 9.15 2.05 -2.98
C ASN A 30 7.68 1.88 -3.43
N LEU A 31 6.94 0.93 -2.88
CA LEU A 31 5.54 0.73 -3.18
C LEU A 31 4.65 1.60 -2.30
N ILE A 32 3.59 2.11 -2.92
CA ILE A 32 2.61 2.97 -2.27
C ILE A 32 1.18 2.49 -2.58
N CYS A 33 0.36 2.42 -1.54
CA CYS A 33 -1.08 2.20 -1.64
C CYS A 33 -1.76 3.55 -1.54
N ILE A 34 -2.66 3.86 -2.47
CA ILE A 34 -3.42 5.11 -2.52
C ILE A 34 -4.90 4.75 -2.61
N ALA A 35 -5.60 4.89 -1.49
CA ALA A 35 -7.03 4.62 -1.41
C ALA A 35 -7.83 5.84 -1.89
N LEU A 36 -8.59 5.64 -2.95
CA LEU A 36 -9.52 6.58 -3.57
C LEU A 36 -10.96 6.20 -3.20
N ALA A 37 -11.95 6.84 -3.84
CA ALA A 37 -13.36 6.64 -3.48
C ALA A 37 -13.88 5.21 -3.73
N ASN A 38 -13.44 4.57 -4.81
CA ASN A 38 -13.94 3.28 -5.29
C ASN A 38 -12.84 2.27 -5.62
N LYS A 39 -11.57 2.64 -5.39
CA LYS A 39 -10.42 1.80 -5.69
C LYS A 39 -9.23 2.16 -4.83
N ILE A 40 -8.34 1.19 -4.65
CA ILE A 40 -6.99 1.37 -4.12
C ILE A 40 -6.03 1.19 -5.30
N ALA A 41 -5.26 2.24 -5.60
CA ALA A 41 -4.18 2.19 -6.55
C ALA A 41 -2.89 1.78 -5.85
N VAL A 42 -2.23 0.74 -6.35
CA VAL A 42 -0.88 0.36 -5.94
C VAL A 42 0.09 0.81 -7.01
N GLY A 43 1.06 1.63 -6.62
CA GLY A 43 2.10 2.13 -7.51
C GLY A 43 3.51 1.89 -6.97
N ASN A 44 4.47 2.01 -7.86
CA ASN A 44 5.89 2.07 -7.56
C ASN A 44 6.36 3.53 -7.73
N VAL A 45 6.97 4.08 -6.69
CA VAL A 45 7.55 5.41 -6.69
C VAL A 45 9.07 5.28 -6.82
N LYS A 46 9.63 5.92 -7.83
CA LYS A 46 11.09 6.04 -7.98
C LYS A 46 11.49 7.50 -7.92
N PHE A 47 12.57 7.76 -7.22
CA PHE A 47 13.21 9.07 -7.20
C PHE A 47 14.45 9.00 -8.09
N GLN A 48 14.78 10.11 -8.75
CA GLN A 48 16.01 10.20 -9.52
C GLN A 48 17.21 10.12 -8.58
N GLU A 49 18.05 9.10 -8.76
CA GLU A 49 19.36 8.97 -8.11
C GLU A 49 20.46 9.56 -9.00
N GLU A 50 21.66 9.79 -8.45
CA GLU A 50 22.78 10.47 -9.14
C GLU A 50 23.19 9.80 -10.47
N ASP A 51 22.91 8.50 -10.63
CA ASP A 51 23.25 7.68 -11.80
C ASP A 51 22.04 7.28 -12.67
N ASP A 52 20.84 7.80 -12.38
CA ASP A 52 19.60 7.43 -13.08
C ASP A 52 19.23 8.46 -14.16
N ASP A 53 19.06 7.97 -15.40
CA ASP A 53 18.55 8.72 -16.56
C ASP A 53 17.00 8.84 -16.51
N LEU A 54 16.41 9.24 -15.38
CA LEU A 54 14.98 9.55 -15.31
C LEU A 54 14.69 10.91 -15.96
N GLU A 55 13.58 11.00 -16.72
CA GLU A 55 13.12 12.26 -17.32
C GLU A 55 12.65 13.27 -16.25
N ASP A 56 12.10 12.74 -15.14
CA ASP A 56 11.57 13.51 -14.01
C ASP A 56 12.27 13.10 -12.70
N GLU A 57 12.36 14.04 -11.75
CA GLU A 57 12.97 13.83 -10.43
C GLU A 57 12.18 12.80 -9.57
N LEU A 58 10.91 12.56 -9.91
CA LEU A 58 10.05 11.50 -9.37
C LEU A 58 9.24 10.85 -10.50
N GLU A 59 9.27 9.52 -10.55
CA GLU A 59 8.44 8.70 -11.43
C GLU A 59 7.41 7.91 -10.59
N PHE A 60 6.13 8.01 -10.95
CA PHE A 60 5.07 7.16 -10.40
C PHE A 60 4.58 6.17 -11.46
N GLN A 61 4.80 4.88 -11.21
CA GLN A 61 4.31 3.81 -12.05
C GLN A 61 3.12 3.10 -11.39
N LEU A 62 1.93 3.22 -11.98
CA LEU A 62 0.76 2.44 -11.54
C LEU A 62 0.98 0.94 -11.86
N LEU A 63 0.92 0.09 -10.83
CA LEU A 63 1.05 -1.36 -10.97
C LEU A 63 -0.32 -2.04 -11.08
N ARG A 64 -1.23 -1.70 -10.15
CA ARG A 64 -2.55 -2.35 -10.09
C ARG A 64 -3.57 -1.47 -9.39
N GLU A 65 -4.83 -1.65 -9.78
CA GLU A 65 -5.98 -1.09 -9.08
C GLU A 65 -6.85 -2.21 -8.51
N PHE A 66 -7.28 -2.04 -7.26
CA PHE A 66 -8.15 -2.95 -6.54
C PHE A 66 -9.44 -2.22 -6.20
N HIS A 67 -10.58 -2.70 -6.70
CA HIS A 67 -11.87 -2.04 -6.46
C HIS A 67 -12.42 -2.40 -5.09
N HIS A 68 -13.09 -1.45 -4.45
CA HIS A 68 -13.76 -1.64 -3.17
C HIS A 68 -15.08 -0.88 -3.15
N GLU A 69 -15.99 -1.29 -2.27
CA GLU A 69 -17.36 -0.75 -2.22
C GLU A 69 -17.53 0.36 -1.18
N THR A 70 -16.62 0.47 -0.21
CA THR A 70 -16.75 1.36 0.94
C THR A 70 -15.50 2.19 1.15
N ARG A 71 -15.64 3.38 1.74
CA ARG A 71 -14.50 4.27 2.00
C ARG A 71 -13.46 3.58 2.90
N VAL A 72 -12.22 3.50 2.43
CA VAL A 72 -11.11 2.94 3.18
C VAL A 72 -10.72 3.86 4.34
N SER A 73 -10.61 3.28 5.53
CA SER A 73 -10.25 3.96 6.77
C SER A 73 -8.82 3.67 7.23
N ALA A 74 -8.26 2.53 6.83
CA ALA A 74 -6.90 2.09 7.11
C ALA A 74 -6.39 1.11 6.05
N LEU A 75 -5.07 1.03 5.89
CA LEU A 75 -4.34 0.13 5.00
C LEU A 75 -3.22 -0.53 5.80
N ALA A 76 -2.85 -1.76 5.43
CA ALA A 76 -1.69 -2.44 5.99
C ALA A 76 -1.06 -3.36 4.95
N TRP A 77 0.24 -3.23 4.71
CA TRP A 77 0.98 -4.08 3.78
C TRP A 77 1.25 -5.46 4.38
N SER A 78 1.30 -6.49 3.52
CA SER A 78 1.82 -7.81 3.90
C SER A 78 3.34 -7.87 3.68
N PRO A 79 4.12 -8.51 4.58
CA PRO A 79 5.56 -8.72 4.38
C PRO A 79 5.87 -9.59 3.17
N GLU A 80 4.90 -10.36 2.68
CA GLU A 80 5.01 -11.19 1.48
C GLU A 80 5.04 -10.36 0.18
N THR A 81 4.74 -9.05 0.25
CA THR A 81 4.80 -8.16 -0.90
C THR A 81 6.23 -7.98 -1.39
N SER A 82 6.48 -8.37 -2.64
CA SER A 82 7.78 -8.20 -3.28
C SER A 82 7.66 -8.07 -4.78
N LEU A 83 8.40 -7.10 -5.34
CA LEU A 83 8.65 -7.01 -6.79
C LEU A 83 10.00 -7.60 -7.20
N SER A 84 10.87 -7.88 -6.22
CA SER A 84 12.28 -8.21 -6.40
C SER A 84 12.52 -9.71 -6.58
N VAL A 85 11.59 -10.54 -6.10
CA VAL A 85 11.64 -12.00 -6.26
C VAL A 85 10.48 -12.49 -7.13
N LEU A 86 10.68 -13.61 -7.83
CA LEU A 86 9.64 -14.26 -8.61
C LEU A 86 8.99 -15.41 -7.80
N PRO A 87 7.66 -15.59 -7.88
CA PRO A 87 6.71 -14.70 -8.57
C PRO A 87 6.54 -13.36 -7.84
N LYS A 88 6.34 -12.29 -8.61
CA LYS A 88 5.99 -10.99 -8.01
C LYS A 88 4.67 -11.13 -7.26
N CYS A 89 4.56 -10.46 -6.13
CA CYS A 89 3.35 -10.47 -5.33
C CYS A 89 3.13 -9.09 -4.73
N VAL A 90 1.89 -8.61 -4.82
CA VAL A 90 1.39 -7.47 -4.05
C VAL A 90 0.28 -7.98 -3.17
N SER A 91 0.42 -7.82 -1.86
CA SER A 91 -0.55 -8.27 -0.86
C SER A 91 -0.70 -7.26 0.27
N PHE A 92 -1.93 -6.89 0.58
CA PHE A 92 -2.23 -5.91 1.62
C PHE A 92 -3.68 -6.06 2.12
N ALA A 93 -3.96 -5.47 3.28
CA ALA A 93 -5.28 -5.39 3.89
C ALA A 93 -5.84 -3.97 3.82
N SER A 94 -7.16 -3.85 3.77
CA SER A 94 -7.87 -2.58 3.98
C SER A 94 -8.99 -2.75 4.99
N ALA A 95 -9.27 -1.70 5.77
CA ALA A 95 -10.45 -1.62 6.63
C ALA A 95 -11.45 -0.61 6.07
N GLY A 96 -12.66 -1.04 5.76
CA GLY A 96 -13.73 -0.22 5.19
C GLY A 96 -14.62 0.48 6.23
N ALA A 97 -15.37 1.49 5.79
CA ALA A 97 -16.35 2.19 6.62
C ALA A 97 -17.57 1.34 7.02
N ASP A 98 -17.73 0.18 6.41
CA ASP A 98 -18.67 -0.90 6.76
C ASP A 98 -18.13 -1.82 7.87
N TYR A 99 -16.99 -1.48 8.48
CA TYR A 99 -16.34 -2.27 9.53
C TYR A 99 -15.84 -3.64 9.06
N LYS A 100 -15.72 -3.86 7.75
CA LYS A 100 -15.15 -5.07 7.17
C LYS A 100 -13.67 -4.89 6.88
N VAL A 101 -12.93 -5.99 6.99
CA VAL A 101 -11.55 -6.09 6.54
C VAL A 101 -11.51 -6.89 5.26
N GLN A 102 -10.80 -6.35 4.26
CA GLN A 102 -10.63 -6.98 2.96
C GLN A 102 -9.14 -7.22 2.71
N LEU A 103 -8.79 -8.43 2.28
CA LEU A 103 -7.45 -8.79 1.86
C LEU A 103 -7.39 -8.77 0.33
N PHE A 104 -6.38 -8.08 -0.20
CA PHE A 104 -6.13 -7.97 -1.62
C PHE A 104 -4.81 -8.63 -1.97
N THR A 105 -4.80 -9.44 -3.03
CA THR A 105 -3.58 -10.05 -3.55
C THR A 105 -3.57 -10.05 -5.08
N SER A 106 -2.41 -9.78 -5.67
CA SER A 106 -2.18 -9.87 -7.12
C SER A 106 -0.77 -10.34 -7.43
N ASP A 107 -0.64 -11.17 -8.46
CA ASP A 107 0.64 -11.60 -9.02
C ASP A 107 1.24 -10.57 -10.01
N LEU A 108 0.52 -9.47 -10.29
CA LEU A 108 0.84 -8.44 -11.28
C LEU A 108 1.01 -8.93 -12.73
N VAL A 109 0.83 -10.23 -12.98
CA VAL A 109 0.91 -10.84 -14.32
C VAL A 109 -0.48 -10.96 -14.89
N SER A 110 -1.42 -11.45 -14.10
CA SER A 110 -2.81 -11.61 -14.48
C SER A 110 -3.62 -10.37 -14.12
N SER A 111 -4.72 -10.15 -14.84
CA SER A 111 -5.71 -9.14 -14.44
C SER A 111 -6.53 -9.57 -13.23
N HIS A 112 -6.32 -10.80 -12.72
CA HIS A 112 -7.08 -11.32 -11.60
C HIS A 112 -6.50 -10.77 -10.29
N THR A 113 -7.40 -10.25 -9.47
CA THR A 113 -7.13 -9.85 -8.10
C THR A 113 -7.95 -10.74 -7.19
N LEU A 114 -7.30 -11.37 -6.22
CA LEU A 114 -8.01 -12.09 -5.17
C LEU A 114 -8.41 -11.09 -4.11
N GLN A 115 -9.72 -10.95 -3.90
CA GLN A 115 -10.31 -10.15 -2.84
C GLN A 115 -11.02 -11.10 -1.89
N MET A 116 -10.52 -11.19 -0.67
CA MET A 116 -11.14 -11.99 0.39
C MET A 116 -11.82 -11.03 1.36
N ASN A 117 -13.14 -11.17 1.48
CA ASN A 117 -13.93 -10.43 2.45
C ASN A 117 -14.05 -11.26 3.72
N HIS A 118 -13.53 -10.74 4.83
CA HIS A 118 -13.73 -11.34 6.13
C HIS A 118 -14.80 -10.57 6.89
N GLU A 119 -15.93 -11.22 7.15
CA GLU A 119 -17.04 -10.64 7.94
C GLU A 119 -16.80 -10.79 9.46
N ASP A 120 -15.88 -11.67 9.85
CA ASP A 120 -15.50 -11.92 11.24
C ASP A 120 -14.24 -11.14 11.65
N GLN A 121 -14.32 -10.43 12.78
CA GLN A 121 -13.34 -9.46 13.31
C GLN A 121 -12.00 -10.05 13.79
N ASN A 122 -11.59 -11.24 13.33
CA ASN A 122 -10.40 -11.92 13.82
C ASN A 122 -9.51 -12.35 12.66
N TYR A 123 -8.57 -11.50 12.28
CA TYR A 123 -7.38 -11.94 11.56
C TYR A 123 -6.13 -11.29 12.17
N ILE A 124 -5.17 -12.14 12.52
CA ILE A 124 -3.81 -11.76 12.91
C ILE A 124 -2.92 -12.23 11.77
N PHE A 125 -2.34 -11.30 11.01
CA PHE A 125 -1.11 -11.56 10.26
C PHE A 125 0.03 -11.31 11.25
N SER A 126 0.75 -12.36 11.64
CA SER A 126 1.94 -12.26 12.48
C SER A 126 3.13 -12.84 11.73
N GLU A 127 4.13 -12.01 11.47
CA GLU A 127 5.51 -12.47 11.48
C GLU A 127 6.33 -11.49 12.30
N SER A 128 6.70 -11.94 13.50
CA SER A 128 7.44 -11.19 14.51
C SER A 128 8.93 -11.20 14.17
N VAL A 129 9.52 -10.03 13.93
CA VAL A 129 10.95 -9.82 14.16
C VAL A 129 11.07 -8.92 15.38
N GLU A 130 11.88 -9.39 16.33
CA GLU A 130 11.97 -8.92 17.70
C GLU A 130 12.18 -7.40 17.80
N ASN A 131 11.35 -6.76 18.64
CA ASN A 131 11.38 -5.36 19.14
C ASN A 131 10.50 -4.25 18.52
N GLU A 132 9.75 -4.44 17.43
CA GLU A 132 8.71 -3.47 17.02
C GLU A 132 7.45 -4.20 16.55
N THR A 133 6.43 -4.27 17.41
CA THR A 133 5.22 -5.06 17.16
C THR A 133 4.25 -4.32 16.24
N LEU A 134 4.27 -4.62 14.94
CA LEU A 134 3.15 -4.34 14.04
C LEU A 134 2.14 -5.50 14.14
N ALA A 135 1.24 -5.40 15.11
CA ALA A 135 0.09 -6.30 15.20
C ALA A 135 -1.11 -5.67 14.49
N CYS A 136 -1.49 -6.21 13.33
CA CYS A 136 -2.80 -5.95 12.74
C CYS A 136 -3.88 -6.61 13.62
N THR A 137 -4.22 -6.00 14.75
CA THR A 137 -5.32 -6.45 15.59
C THR A 137 -6.59 -5.75 15.11
N ALA A 138 -7.36 -6.38 14.23
CA ALA A 138 -8.69 -5.89 13.86
C ALA A 138 -9.74 -6.14 14.97
N ALA A 139 -9.37 -5.98 16.25
CA ALA A 139 -10.30 -6.01 17.37
C ALA A 139 -10.64 -4.58 17.77
N MET A 140 -11.89 -4.17 17.53
CA MET A 140 -12.53 -2.94 18.04
C MET A 140 -11.62 -1.70 18.20
N HIS A 141 -11.73 -0.79 17.23
CA HIS A 141 -11.32 0.62 17.28
C HIS A 141 -9.88 1.02 16.96
N ARG A 142 -8.92 0.11 16.70
CA ARG A 142 -7.57 0.55 16.30
C ARG A 142 -6.93 -0.38 15.28
N VAL A 143 -6.61 0.16 14.10
CA VAL A 143 -5.48 -0.33 13.31
C VAL A 143 -4.26 0.38 13.87
N VAL A 144 -3.30 -0.39 14.38
CA VAL A 144 -2.01 0.13 14.84
C VAL A 144 -1.02 -0.18 13.73
N CYS A 145 -0.71 0.86 12.95
CA CYS A 145 0.52 0.99 12.20
C CYS A 145 1.55 1.72 13.08
#